data_AF-A0A235EFN9-F1
#
_entry.id   AF-A0A235EFN9-F1
#
_cell.length_a   1.000
_cell.length_b   1.000
_cell.length_c   1.000
_cell.angle_alpha   90.00
_cell.angle_beta   90.00
_cell.angle_gamma   90.00
#
_symmetry.space_group_name_H-M   'P 1'
#
loop_
_entity.id
_entity.type
_entity.pdbx_description
1 polymer ?
#
loop_
_entity_poly.entity_id
_entity_poly.type
_entity_poly.pdbx_seq_one_letter_code
_entity_poly.pdbx_strand_id
1 'polypeptide(L)'
;MLSVPVVWRSAAPRGVLLGAMLWLALAGGAGAQAPAPSPSPLPAEVEAALARARLPREALSVLVVDAQGSARTAPRLAHRAQVPVNPASVMKLVTTYAALEQLGPAYVWNTPVYLQGTVQDGSLRGNVYIQGQGDPKLVMERLWLLMRRLQGQGIQVIVGDIVLDRTAFDLPEQDPARFDGEPLRPYNAAPDALLLNFKSSVMTFVPDAAAGLARIQYDPPLAGVQRQATVALAAPGTECGDWRGALRAELSDPAKVGFQGVYPAACGERVWPVAAADPRGFAARAVEGMWRELGGKLTGTVRDGKVPAGLKPAFVVTSPALAEVVRDVNKYSNNVMAQQVFLTLALQKNGVATYDSAREALRQWWQGRLGDVELPQVDNGAGLSRDARLTAQALARMLQLAWASPSMPELLASLPISGVDGTLRRSQSRAGTAHLKTGSLRDVMAIAGYVHAASGRRYVLVAVVNHVSAGAARPVLDSLIDWTARDQ
;
A
#
# COMPACT_ATOMS: atom_id res chain seq x y z
N MET A 1 -46.07 37.62 21.76
CA MET A 1 -45.13 38.73 22.06
C MET A 1 -43.97 38.60 21.08
N LEU A 2 -44.16 39.21 19.90
CA LEU A 2 -43.41 40.36 19.35
C LEU A 2 -42.15 39.87 18.60
N SER A 3 -42.13 39.66 17.28
CA SER A 3 -42.67 40.35 16.09
C SER A 3 -41.94 41.65 15.69
N VAL A 4 -41.22 41.54 14.55
CA VAL A 4 -40.95 42.53 13.47
C VAL A 4 -39.95 43.70 13.72
N PRO A 5 -39.44 44.39 12.66
CA PRO A 5 -38.02 44.71 12.45
C PRO A 5 -37.81 46.24 12.34
N VAL A 6 -36.65 46.70 11.88
CA VAL A 6 -36.46 48.11 11.49
C VAL A 6 -35.88 48.22 10.08
N VAL A 7 -36.66 48.85 9.21
CA VAL A 7 -36.27 49.45 7.93
C VAL A 7 -36.73 50.92 7.98
N TRP A 8 -35.86 51.86 7.60
CA TRP A 8 -36.15 53.21 7.07
C TRP A 8 -35.00 53.53 6.09
N ARG A 9 -35.18 53.68 4.76
CA ARG A 9 -35.64 54.86 3.96
C ARG A 9 -35.00 56.19 4.43
N SER A 10 -34.49 57.13 3.62
CA SER A 10 -34.28 57.31 2.17
C SER A 10 -33.69 58.73 1.93
N ALA A 11 -33.10 58.94 0.75
CA ALA A 11 -33.04 60.20 -0.05
C ALA A 11 -31.82 61.17 0.06
N ALA A 12 -31.46 61.67 -1.13
CA ALA A 12 -30.29 62.47 -1.54
C ALA A 12 -30.52 64.01 -1.45
N PRO A 13 -29.59 64.93 -1.88
CA PRO A 13 -29.29 65.15 -3.31
C PRO A 13 -27.85 65.58 -3.71
N ARG A 14 -27.56 65.32 -4.99
CA ARG A 14 -26.78 66.08 -6.01
C ARG A 14 -25.62 67.01 -5.60
N GLY A 15 -24.44 66.68 -6.14
CA GLY A 15 -23.39 67.64 -6.52
C GLY A 15 -22.79 67.23 -7.86
N VAL A 16 -23.01 68.04 -8.90
CA VAL A 16 -22.42 67.92 -10.24
C VAL A 16 -21.08 68.64 -10.24
N LEU A 17 -19.99 67.96 -10.60
CA LEU A 17 -18.75 68.60 -11.03
C LEU A 17 -18.20 67.90 -12.27
N LEU A 18 -18.23 68.64 -13.38
CA LEU A 18 -17.52 68.36 -14.62
C LEU A 18 -16.01 68.45 -14.37
N GLY A 19 -15.26 67.43 -14.79
CA GLY A 19 -13.80 67.41 -14.73
C GLY A 19 -13.23 66.62 -15.91
N ALA A 20 -12.49 67.34 -16.76
CA ALA A 20 -11.91 66.97 -18.04
C ALA A 20 -11.28 65.56 -18.15
N MET A 21 -11.55 64.88 -19.28
CA MET A 21 -10.74 63.77 -19.77
C MET A 21 -9.36 64.29 -20.22
N LEU A 22 -8.31 63.91 -19.49
CA LEU A 22 -6.94 64.01 -19.96
C LEU A 22 -6.47 62.61 -20.37
N TRP A 23 -6.27 62.41 -21.68
CA TRP A 23 -5.57 61.24 -22.21
C TRP A 23 -4.08 61.38 -21.92
N LEU A 24 -3.60 60.70 -20.88
CA LEU A 24 -2.16 60.52 -20.63
C LEU A 24 -1.72 59.19 -21.25
N ALA A 25 -0.95 59.28 -22.33
CA ALA A 25 -0.18 58.19 -22.89
C ALA A 25 0.86 57.71 -21.87
N LEU A 26 0.62 56.57 -21.23
CA LEU A 26 1.62 55.87 -20.42
C LEU A 26 2.45 54.98 -21.35
N ALA A 27 3.68 55.43 -21.57
CA ALA A 27 4.75 54.69 -22.21
C ALA A 27 4.94 53.32 -21.54
N GLY A 28 5.11 52.28 -22.37
CA GLY A 28 5.35 50.92 -21.94
C GLY A 28 6.60 50.80 -21.07
N GLY A 29 6.39 50.65 -19.76
CA GLY A 29 7.40 50.11 -18.87
C GLY A 29 7.49 48.62 -19.11
N ALA A 30 8.59 48.18 -19.72
CA ALA A 30 9.00 46.79 -19.67
C ALA A 30 9.16 46.40 -18.20
N GLY A 31 8.14 45.73 -17.65
CA GLY A 31 8.22 45.15 -16.32
C GLY A 31 9.35 44.13 -16.33
N ALA A 32 10.47 44.48 -15.70
CA ALA A 32 11.53 43.53 -15.42
C ALA A 32 10.92 42.36 -14.65
N GLN A 33 10.77 41.21 -15.32
CA GLN A 33 10.50 39.95 -14.65
C GLN A 33 11.58 39.77 -13.60
N ALA A 34 11.17 39.67 -12.33
CA ALA A 34 12.07 39.29 -11.26
C ALA A 34 12.79 38.00 -11.70
N PRO A 35 14.13 37.93 -11.59
CA PRO A 35 14.85 36.72 -11.96
C PRO A 35 14.27 35.55 -11.16
N ALA A 36 13.99 34.45 -11.84
CA ALA A 36 13.61 33.21 -11.17
C ALA A 36 14.66 32.90 -10.08
N PRO A 37 14.26 32.49 -8.87
CA PRO A 37 15.21 32.19 -7.82
C PRO A 37 16.22 31.16 -8.33
N SER A 38 17.50 31.48 -8.25
CA SER A 38 18.59 30.55 -8.54
C SER A 38 18.37 29.28 -7.71
N PRO A 39 18.50 28.08 -8.29
CA PRO A 39 18.32 26.85 -7.54
C PRO A 39 19.30 26.83 -6.35
N SER A 40 18.77 26.65 -5.13
CA SER A 40 19.61 26.48 -3.96
C SER A 40 20.57 25.32 -4.21
N PRO A 41 21.89 25.49 -4.02
CA PRO A 41 22.84 24.41 -4.22
C PRO A 41 22.49 23.23 -3.31
N LEU A 42 22.68 22.00 -3.78
CA LEU A 42 22.52 20.83 -2.93
C LEU A 42 23.54 20.89 -1.77
N PRO A 43 23.20 20.38 -0.58
CA PRO A 43 24.15 20.31 0.53
C PRO A 43 25.41 19.51 0.17
N ALA A 44 26.56 19.92 0.69
CA ALA A 44 27.86 19.34 0.34
C ALA A 44 27.95 17.83 0.64
N GLU A 45 27.33 17.37 1.72
CA GLU A 45 27.23 15.96 2.07
C GLU A 45 26.38 15.14 1.08
N VAL A 46 25.34 15.76 0.51
CA VAL A 46 24.47 15.14 -0.50
C VAL A 46 25.22 15.05 -1.83
N GLU A 47 25.93 16.12 -2.20
CA GLU A 47 26.83 16.14 -3.37
C GLU A 47 27.91 15.06 -3.28
N ALA A 48 28.58 14.94 -2.13
CA ALA A 48 29.59 13.91 -1.91
C ALA A 48 28.99 12.49 -1.96
N ALA A 49 27.78 12.29 -1.44
CA ALA A 49 27.08 11.01 -1.51
C ALA A 49 26.68 10.66 -2.94
N LEU A 50 26.17 11.63 -3.72
CA LEU A 50 25.85 11.45 -5.14
C LEU A 50 27.09 11.05 -5.94
N ALA A 51 28.21 11.76 -5.75
CA ALA A 51 29.48 11.46 -6.40
C ALA A 51 29.98 10.04 -6.07
N ARG A 52 29.95 9.65 -4.79
CA ARG A 52 30.34 8.29 -4.35
C ARG A 52 29.45 7.20 -4.94
N ALA A 53 28.15 7.47 -5.04
CA ALA A 53 27.18 6.57 -5.65
C ALA A 53 27.23 6.58 -7.19
N ARG A 54 28.05 7.45 -7.80
CA ARG A 54 28.14 7.68 -9.25
C ARG A 54 26.78 8.05 -9.86
N LEU A 55 26.01 8.86 -9.13
CA LEU A 55 24.69 9.35 -9.55
C LEU A 55 24.81 10.81 -9.97
N PRO A 56 24.32 11.19 -11.17
CA PRO A 56 24.29 12.58 -11.58
C PRO A 56 23.25 13.38 -10.77
N ARG A 57 23.40 14.70 -10.67
CA ARG A 57 22.47 15.56 -9.92
C ARG A 57 21.05 15.49 -10.48
N GLU A 58 20.93 15.29 -11.79
CA GLU A 58 19.68 15.22 -12.54
C GLU A 58 18.84 13.99 -12.17
N ALA A 59 19.48 12.95 -11.61
CA ALA A 59 18.79 11.78 -11.11
C ALA A 59 17.97 12.06 -9.85
N LEU A 60 18.33 13.08 -9.07
CA LEU A 60 17.68 13.43 -7.81
C LEU A 60 16.61 14.50 -8.02
N SER A 61 15.39 14.22 -7.57
CA SER A 61 14.35 15.22 -7.32
C SER A 61 14.08 15.27 -5.82
N VAL A 62 14.22 16.44 -5.20
CA VAL A 62 14.10 16.60 -3.75
C VAL A 62 13.40 17.90 -3.36
N LEU A 63 12.58 17.82 -2.32
CA LEU A 63 12.02 18.95 -1.60
C LEU A 63 12.13 18.73 -0.09
N VAL A 64 12.61 19.75 0.63
CA VAL A 64 12.55 19.86 2.09
C VAL A 64 11.86 21.16 2.44
N VAL A 65 10.72 21.06 3.14
CA VAL A 65 9.89 22.21 3.51
C VAL A 65 9.32 22.03 4.91
N ASP A 66 9.03 23.11 5.61
CA ASP A 66 8.38 23.07 6.93
C ASP A 66 7.01 22.36 6.84
N ALA A 67 6.75 21.40 7.73
CA ALA A 67 5.50 20.63 7.74
C ALA A 67 4.28 21.49 8.11
N GLN A 68 4.47 22.56 8.87
CA GLN A 68 3.44 23.55 9.20
C GLN A 68 3.44 24.74 8.23
N GLY A 69 4.37 24.76 7.28
CA GLY A 69 4.47 25.81 6.27
C GLY A 69 3.28 25.87 5.32
N SER A 70 3.03 27.05 4.79
CA SER A 70 2.06 27.23 3.69
C SER A 70 2.75 27.04 2.33
N ALA A 71 2.00 27.02 1.23
CA ALA A 71 2.57 27.01 -0.11
C ALA A 71 3.47 28.23 -0.42
N ARG A 72 3.35 29.31 0.38
CA ARG A 72 4.20 30.51 0.30
C ARG A 72 5.48 30.42 1.11
N THR A 73 5.59 29.42 2.00
CA THR A 73 6.80 29.22 2.81
C THR A 73 7.91 28.70 1.91
N ALA A 74 9.02 29.43 1.84
CA ALA A 74 10.17 29.03 1.04
C ALA A 74 10.71 27.67 1.53
N PRO A 75 10.99 26.72 0.61
CA PRO A 75 11.58 25.45 0.98
C PRO A 75 13.02 25.65 1.46
N ARG A 76 13.47 24.80 2.39
CA ARG A 76 14.89 24.73 2.80
C ARG A 76 15.76 24.14 1.70
N LEU A 77 15.20 23.21 0.94
CA LEU A 77 15.85 22.60 -0.22
C LEU A 77 14.81 22.34 -1.29
N ALA A 78 15.11 22.74 -2.52
CA ALA A 78 14.33 22.39 -3.70
C ALA A 78 15.28 22.15 -4.87
N HIS A 79 15.27 20.94 -5.41
CA HIS A 79 16.03 20.58 -6.61
C HIS A 79 15.17 19.66 -7.47
N ARG A 80 14.87 20.09 -8.70
CA ARG A 80 13.96 19.40 -9.62
C ARG A 80 12.62 19.02 -8.99
N ALA A 81 12.14 19.81 -8.03
CA ALA A 81 10.98 19.47 -7.21
C ALA A 81 9.67 19.42 -8.02
N GLN A 82 9.62 20.12 -9.15
CA GLN A 82 8.50 20.17 -10.10
C GLN A 82 8.60 19.12 -11.21
N VAL A 83 9.68 18.35 -11.28
CA VAL A 83 9.85 17.36 -12.35
C VAL A 83 9.01 16.12 -12.01
N PRO A 84 8.09 15.69 -12.90
CA PRO A 84 7.34 14.46 -12.68
C PRO A 84 8.27 13.26 -12.78
N VAL A 85 8.31 12.48 -11.71
CA VAL A 85 9.21 11.34 -11.55
C VAL A 85 8.44 10.08 -11.19
N ASN A 86 8.99 8.90 -11.48
CA ASN A 86 8.39 7.65 -11.00
C ASN A 86 8.64 7.55 -9.48
N PRO A 87 7.59 7.53 -8.63
CA PRO A 87 7.74 7.56 -7.18
C PRO A 87 7.96 6.18 -6.56
N ALA A 88 7.82 5.09 -7.32
CA ALA A 88 7.72 3.74 -6.76
C ALA A 88 6.68 3.71 -5.61
N SER A 89 6.97 2.97 -4.53
CA SER A 89 6.05 2.79 -3.41
C SER A 89 5.78 4.04 -2.55
N VAL A 90 6.42 5.20 -2.80
CA VAL A 90 5.96 6.43 -2.11
C VAL A 90 4.61 6.91 -2.66
N MET A 91 4.15 6.38 -3.82
CA MET A 91 2.77 6.54 -4.30
C MET A 91 1.73 6.08 -3.26
N LYS A 92 2.05 5.07 -2.46
CA LYS A 92 1.14 4.55 -1.43
C LYS A 92 0.70 5.63 -0.45
N LEU A 93 1.52 6.66 -0.20
CA LEU A 93 1.13 7.78 0.65
C LEU A 93 -0.11 8.50 0.12
N VAL A 94 -0.23 8.66 -1.20
CA VAL A 94 -1.40 9.27 -1.84
C VAL A 94 -2.63 8.42 -1.57
N THR A 95 -2.54 7.11 -1.81
CA THR A 95 -3.64 6.17 -1.56
C THR A 95 -4.02 6.07 -0.08
N THR A 96 -3.06 5.88 0.81
CA THR A 96 -3.34 5.67 2.23
C THR A 96 -3.88 6.91 2.90
N TYR A 97 -3.36 8.09 2.56
CA TYR A 97 -3.86 9.34 3.14
C TYR A 97 -5.25 9.68 2.60
N ALA A 98 -5.50 9.51 1.30
CA ALA A 98 -6.82 9.68 0.72
C ALA A 98 -7.87 8.75 1.36
N ALA A 99 -7.49 7.50 1.67
CA ALA A 99 -8.37 6.56 2.36
C ALA A 99 -8.64 6.98 3.80
N LEU A 100 -7.62 7.39 4.56
CA LEU A 100 -7.81 7.87 5.94
C LEU A 100 -8.79 9.05 5.99
N GLU A 101 -8.70 10.00 5.04
CA GLU A 101 -9.60 11.15 5.02
C GLU A 101 -11.00 10.84 4.49
N GLN A 102 -11.15 9.98 3.48
CA GLN A 102 -12.47 9.72 2.87
C GLN A 102 -13.28 8.66 3.63
N LEU A 103 -12.62 7.63 4.16
CA LEU A 103 -13.28 6.52 4.83
C LEU A 103 -13.27 6.68 6.36
N GLY A 104 -12.28 7.40 6.89
CA GLY A 104 -12.03 7.55 8.32
C GLY A 104 -11.15 6.42 8.89
N PRO A 105 -10.35 6.70 9.93
CA PRO A 105 -9.39 5.73 10.48
C PRO A 105 -10.06 4.49 11.11
N ALA A 106 -11.32 4.61 11.52
CA ALA A 106 -12.12 3.53 12.10
C ALA A 106 -12.88 2.68 11.06
N TYR A 107 -12.73 2.97 9.75
CA TYR A 107 -13.35 2.18 8.70
C TYR A 107 -12.91 0.71 8.79
N VAL A 108 -13.85 -0.21 8.55
CA VAL A 108 -13.62 -1.65 8.54
C VAL A 108 -14.26 -2.27 7.29
N TRP A 109 -13.61 -3.30 6.78
CA TRP A 109 -14.18 -4.16 5.74
C TRP A 109 -14.97 -5.29 6.39
N ASN A 110 -16.10 -5.61 5.77
CA ASN A 110 -16.98 -6.69 6.22
C ASN A 110 -16.94 -7.81 5.20
N THR A 111 -16.81 -9.05 5.68
CA THR A 111 -16.92 -10.28 4.89
C THR A 111 -18.14 -11.05 5.38
N PRO A 112 -19.33 -10.83 4.77
CA PRO A 112 -20.54 -11.54 5.16
C PRO A 112 -20.48 -13.02 4.74
N VAL A 113 -21.04 -13.88 5.59
CA VAL A 113 -21.21 -15.31 5.34
C VAL A 113 -22.69 -15.66 5.38
N TYR A 114 -23.16 -16.38 4.37
CA TYR A 114 -24.56 -16.75 4.21
C TYR A 114 -24.71 -18.26 4.22
N LEU A 115 -25.84 -18.73 4.74
CA LEU A 115 -26.23 -20.13 4.72
C LEU A 115 -27.50 -20.26 3.92
N GLN A 116 -27.48 -21.12 2.91
CA GLN A 116 -28.67 -21.51 2.16
C GLN A 116 -28.95 -22.98 2.47
N GLY A 117 -30.15 -23.29 2.94
CA GLY A 117 -30.56 -24.65 3.31
C GLY A 117 -30.82 -24.81 4.81
N THR A 118 -30.84 -26.06 5.27
CA THR A 118 -31.15 -26.40 6.67
C THR A 118 -29.98 -27.11 7.33
N VAL A 119 -29.74 -26.78 8.60
CA VAL A 119 -28.75 -27.47 9.45
C VAL A 119 -29.49 -28.50 10.29
N GLN A 120 -29.12 -29.77 10.13
CA GLN A 120 -29.67 -30.89 10.90
C GLN A 120 -28.55 -31.88 11.26
N ASP A 121 -28.46 -32.26 12.53
CA ASP A 121 -27.49 -33.23 13.06
C ASP A 121 -26.04 -32.97 12.63
N GLY A 122 -25.62 -31.70 12.67
CA GLY A 122 -24.26 -31.32 12.25
C GLY A 122 -24.08 -31.13 10.74
N SER A 123 -25.11 -31.35 9.93
CA SER A 123 -25.04 -31.29 8.47
C SER A 123 -25.86 -30.13 7.91
N LEU A 124 -25.23 -29.20 7.20
CA LEU A 124 -25.92 -28.24 6.34
C LEU A 124 -26.27 -28.92 5.01
N ARG A 125 -27.56 -29.07 4.70
CA ARG A 125 -28.04 -29.49 3.38
C ARG A 125 -28.29 -28.26 2.51
N GLY A 126 -27.24 -27.85 1.80
CA GLY A 126 -27.22 -26.66 0.97
C GLY A 126 -25.85 -25.99 0.96
N ASN A 127 -25.82 -24.71 0.62
CA ASN A 127 -24.59 -23.99 0.30
C ASN A 127 -24.21 -22.98 1.37
N VAL A 128 -22.90 -22.79 1.55
CA VAL A 128 -22.34 -21.65 2.27
C VAL A 128 -21.87 -20.63 1.24
N TYR A 129 -22.15 -19.35 1.45
CA TYR A 129 -21.60 -18.28 0.62
C TYR A 129 -20.67 -17.41 1.44
N ILE A 130 -19.49 -17.09 0.90
CA ILE A 130 -18.53 -16.15 1.50
C ILE A 130 -18.39 -14.98 0.52
N GLN A 131 -18.84 -13.80 0.92
CA GLN A 131 -18.79 -12.62 0.07
C GLN A 131 -17.59 -11.75 0.41
N GLY A 132 -16.66 -11.65 -0.54
CA GLY A 132 -15.54 -10.75 -0.48
C GLY A 132 -15.96 -9.32 -0.80
N GLN A 133 -15.53 -8.37 0.03
CA GLN A 133 -15.75 -6.93 -0.16
C GLN A 133 -14.44 -6.12 -0.08
N GLY A 134 -13.31 -6.76 -0.40
CA GLY A 134 -12.00 -6.10 -0.49
C GLY A 134 -11.21 -6.04 0.82
N ASP A 135 -11.51 -6.89 1.82
CA ASP A 135 -10.73 -6.94 3.08
C ASP A 135 -9.24 -7.19 2.78
N PRO A 136 -8.35 -6.20 3.04
CA PRO A 136 -6.92 -6.33 2.75
C PRO A 136 -6.20 -7.22 3.75
N LYS A 137 -6.87 -7.68 4.80
CA LYS A 137 -6.29 -8.41 5.92
C LYS A 137 -7.05 -9.71 6.21
N LEU A 138 -7.69 -10.33 5.22
CA LEU A 138 -8.22 -11.68 5.35
C LEU A 138 -7.08 -12.73 5.23
N VAL A 139 -6.21 -12.73 6.24
CA VAL A 139 -5.10 -13.66 6.39
C VAL A 139 -5.55 -15.01 6.95
N MET A 140 -4.64 -15.97 6.94
CA MET A 140 -4.81 -17.34 7.40
C MET A 140 -5.53 -17.47 8.76
N GLU A 141 -5.10 -16.73 9.78
CA GLU A 141 -5.66 -16.76 11.13
C GLU A 141 -7.12 -16.29 11.14
N ARG A 142 -7.46 -15.34 10.27
CA ARG A 142 -8.82 -14.81 10.14
C ARG A 142 -9.70 -15.72 9.30
N LEU A 143 -9.13 -16.43 8.33
CA LEU A 143 -9.81 -17.52 7.65
C LEU A 143 -10.12 -18.67 8.62
N TRP A 144 -9.17 -19.04 9.49
CA TRP A 144 -9.39 -20.01 10.57
C TRP A 144 -10.53 -19.57 11.49
N LEU A 145 -10.55 -18.31 11.96
CA LEU A 145 -11.63 -17.77 12.78
C LEU A 145 -12.99 -17.78 12.05
N LEU A 146 -13.02 -17.46 10.76
CA LEU A 146 -14.23 -17.53 9.94
C LEU A 146 -14.77 -18.96 9.88
N MET A 147 -13.91 -19.95 9.60
CA MET A 147 -14.31 -21.36 9.53
C MET A 147 -14.72 -21.91 10.90
N ARG A 148 -14.06 -21.50 11.98
CA ARG A 148 -14.48 -21.82 13.36
C ARG A 148 -15.85 -21.23 13.69
N ARG A 149 -16.14 -20.01 13.26
CA ARG A 149 -17.46 -19.39 13.44
C ARG A 149 -18.53 -20.10 12.64
N LEU A 150 -18.21 -20.58 11.44
CA LEU A 150 -19.07 -21.44 10.64
C LEU A 150 -19.37 -22.76 11.37
N GLN A 151 -18.36 -23.43 11.95
CA GLN A 151 -18.58 -24.60 12.81
C GLN A 151 -19.45 -24.28 14.02
N GLY A 152 -19.29 -23.08 14.60
CA GLY A 152 -20.12 -22.57 15.69
C GLY A 152 -21.60 -22.37 15.33
N GLN A 153 -21.98 -22.42 14.05
CA GLN A 153 -23.38 -22.52 13.62
C GLN A 153 -23.94 -23.95 13.70
N GLY A 154 -23.21 -24.87 14.32
CA GLY A 154 -23.57 -26.29 14.40
C GLY A 154 -23.26 -27.07 13.11
N ILE A 155 -22.40 -26.55 12.24
CA ILE A 155 -22.08 -27.14 10.94
C ILE A 155 -20.75 -27.91 11.02
N GLN A 156 -20.78 -29.21 10.78
CA GLN A 156 -19.61 -30.08 10.66
C GLN A 156 -19.47 -30.66 9.25
N VAL A 157 -20.60 -30.84 8.56
CA VAL A 157 -20.68 -31.33 7.19
C VAL A 157 -21.46 -30.33 6.34
N ILE A 158 -20.93 -29.98 5.17
CA ILE A 158 -21.63 -29.20 4.15
C ILE A 158 -21.98 -30.16 3.01
N VAL A 159 -23.27 -30.43 2.87
CA VAL A 159 -23.87 -31.23 1.80
C VAL A 159 -24.33 -30.28 0.69
N GLY A 160 -23.35 -29.73 -0.01
CA GLY A 160 -23.47 -28.69 -1.03
C GLY A 160 -22.12 -28.05 -1.27
N ASP A 161 -22.11 -26.82 -1.79
CA ASP A 161 -20.90 -26.08 -2.13
C ASP A 161 -20.56 -25.02 -1.07
N ILE A 162 -19.28 -24.62 -1.05
CA ILE A 162 -18.90 -23.30 -0.55
C ILE A 162 -18.71 -22.38 -1.76
N VAL A 163 -19.50 -21.31 -1.83
CA VAL A 163 -19.54 -20.39 -2.96
C VAL A 163 -18.85 -19.08 -2.61
N LEU A 164 -17.86 -18.69 -3.41
CA LEU A 164 -17.09 -17.47 -3.21
C LEU A 164 -17.63 -16.35 -4.10
N ASP A 165 -18.18 -15.33 -3.47
CA ASP A 165 -18.69 -14.15 -4.17
C ASP A 165 -17.63 -13.06 -4.19
N ARG A 166 -17.10 -12.80 -5.39
CA ARG A 166 -16.06 -11.79 -5.65
C ARG A 166 -16.59 -10.59 -6.43
N THR A 167 -17.91 -10.46 -6.56
CA THR A 167 -18.54 -9.47 -7.46
C THR A 167 -18.36 -8.01 -7.04
N ALA A 168 -17.82 -7.75 -5.85
CA ALA A 168 -17.49 -6.39 -5.42
C ALA A 168 -16.41 -5.74 -6.30
N PHE A 169 -15.51 -6.52 -6.91
CA PHE A 169 -14.45 -6.02 -7.79
C PHE A 169 -14.63 -6.56 -9.21
N ASP A 170 -14.62 -5.65 -10.18
CA ASP A 170 -14.59 -5.97 -11.61
C ASP A 170 -13.24 -5.53 -12.18
N LEU A 171 -12.30 -6.48 -12.25
CA LEU A 171 -10.91 -6.23 -12.61
C LEU A 171 -10.51 -7.06 -13.81
N PRO A 172 -9.70 -6.50 -14.73
CA PRO A 172 -9.13 -7.30 -15.81
C PRO A 172 -8.20 -8.37 -15.24
N GLU A 173 -8.04 -9.46 -15.99
CA GLU A 173 -7.01 -10.44 -15.69
C GLU A 173 -5.63 -9.80 -15.71
N GLN A 174 -4.80 -10.15 -14.73
CA GLN A 174 -3.46 -9.61 -14.57
C GLN A 174 -2.46 -10.75 -14.72
N ASP A 175 -1.52 -10.56 -15.64
CA ASP A 175 -0.31 -11.37 -15.70
C ASP A 175 0.65 -10.94 -14.56
N PRO A 176 0.89 -11.79 -13.55
CA PRO A 176 1.80 -11.46 -12.45
C PRO A 176 3.26 -11.29 -12.89
N ALA A 177 3.65 -11.80 -14.06
CA ALA A 177 5.00 -11.65 -14.60
C ALA A 177 5.20 -10.31 -15.33
N ARG A 178 4.13 -9.58 -15.67
CA ARG A 178 4.17 -8.42 -16.58
C ARG A 178 5.16 -7.32 -16.16
N PHE A 179 5.37 -7.12 -14.85
CA PHE A 179 6.16 -6.00 -14.35
C PHE A 179 7.68 -6.21 -14.43
N ASP A 180 8.15 -7.41 -14.11
CA ASP A 180 9.56 -7.74 -13.95
C ASP A 180 9.93 -9.21 -14.27
N GLY A 181 8.99 -10.01 -14.77
CA GLY A 181 9.21 -11.42 -15.09
C GLY A 181 9.17 -12.36 -13.88
N GLU A 182 8.77 -11.88 -12.70
CA GLU A 182 8.83 -12.64 -11.44
C GLU A 182 7.43 -12.97 -10.88
N PRO A 183 6.64 -13.85 -11.51
CA PRO A 183 5.23 -14.05 -11.17
C PRO A 183 5.00 -14.60 -9.76
N LEU A 184 5.98 -15.30 -9.20
CA LEU A 184 5.88 -15.94 -7.88
C LEU A 184 6.29 -15.02 -6.73
N ARG A 185 6.60 -13.74 -7.00
CA ARG A 185 6.90 -12.77 -5.95
C ARG A 185 5.60 -12.23 -5.35
N PRO A 186 5.43 -12.27 -4.01
CA PRO A 186 4.22 -11.76 -3.36
C PRO A 186 3.86 -10.30 -3.70
N TYR A 187 4.86 -9.48 -4.05
CA TYR A 187 4.62 -8.09 -4.43
C TYR A 187 3.93 -7.93 -5.80
N ASN A 188 3.90 -8.98 -6.63
CA ASN A 188 3.22 -9.04 -7.92
C ASN A 188 1.80 -9.64 -7.82
N ALA A 189 1.35 -10.01 -6.61
CA ALA A 189 -0.01 -10.51 -6.41
C ALA A 189 -1.06 -9.44 -6.78
N ALA A 190 -2.07 -9.84 -7.54
CA ALA A 190 -3.19 -8.99 -7.94
C ALA A 190 -4.26 -8.89 -6.83
N PRO A 191 -4.94 -7.74 -6.67
CA PRO A 191 -6.04 -7.58 -5.72
C PRO A 191 -7.22 -8.50 -6.06
N ASP A 192 -8.11 -8.67 -5.09
CA ASP A 192 -9.27 -9.56 -5.19
C ASP A 192 -10.34 -9.15 -4.18
N ALA A 193 -11.61 -9.13 -4.55
CA ALA A 193 -12.67 -8.87 -3.58
C ALA A 193 -12.60 -9.84 -2.38
N LEU A 194 -12.15 -11.07 -2.59
CA LEU A 194 -11.84 -12.06 -1.55
C LEU A 194 -10.34 -12.37 -1.51
N LEU A 195 -9.53 -11.38 -1.16
CA LEU A 195 -8.07 -11.54 -1.04
C LEU A 195 -7.69 -12.34 0.20
N LEU A 196 -7.55 -13.65 0.00
CA LEU A 196 -7.04 -14.55 1.03
C LEU A 196 -5.52 -14.57 1.06
N ASN A 197 -4.95 -14.34 2.25
CA ASN A 197 -3.52 -14.45 2.55
C ASN A 197 -2.58 -13.84 1.48
N PHE A 198 -2.98 -12.69 0.92
CA PHE A 198 -2.24 -12.00 -0.14
C PHE A 198 -1.98 -12.85 -1.41
N LYS A 199 -2.82 -13.86 -1.68
CA LYS A 199 -2.62 -14.88 -2.72
C LYS A 199 -1.24 -15.55 -2.63
N SER A 200 -0.75 -15.73 -1.41
CA SER A 200 0.60 -16.22 -1.14
C SER A 200 0.57 -17.35 -0.11
N SER A 201 1.45 -18.33 -0.32
CA SER A 201 1.77 -19.37 0.64
C SER A 201 3.08 -19.01 1.34
N VAL A 202 3.13 -19.21 2.65
CA VAL A 202 4.33 -19.04 3.47
C VAL A 202 4.88 -20.42 3.77
N MET A 203 6.14 -20.65 3.39
CA MET A 203 6.87 -21.88 3.68
C MET A 203 7.87 -21.63 4.80
N THR A 204 7.78 -22.36 5.90
CA THR A 204 8.71 -22.27 7.01
C THR A 204 9.57 -23.53 7.06
N PHE A 205 10.89 -23.35 6.92
CA PHE A 205 11.89 -24.40 6.92
C PHE A 205 12.57 -24.45 8.27
N VAL A 206 12.48 -25.58 8.96
CA VAL A 206 13.09 -25.81 10.29
C VAL A 206 14.07 -26.99 10.21
N PRO A 207 15.39 -26.77 10.36
CA PRO A 207 16.36 -27.86 10.30
C PRO A 207 16.25 -28.79 11.52
N ASP A 208 16.24 -30.09 11.27
CA ASP A 208 16.30 -31.18 12.24
C ASP A 208 17.59 -31.97 12.01
N ALA A 209 18.66 -31.54 12.68
CA ALA A 209 20.00 -32.08 12.47
C ALA A 209 20.10 -33.58 12.84
N ALA A 210 19.32 -34.03 13.83
CA ALA A 210 19.29 -35.42 14.24
C ALA A 210 18.65 -36.32 13.17
N ALA A 211 17.63 -35.81 12.48
CA ALA A 211 16.97 -36.52 11.38
C ALA A 211 17.64 -36.33 10.01
N GLY A 212 18.65 -35.47 9.90
CA GLY A 212 19.34 -35.18 8.63
C GLY A 212 18.47 -34.45 7.58
N LEU A 213 17.37 -33.82 8.00
CA LEU A 213 16.40 -33.14 7.13
C LEU A 213 15.95 -31.80 7.72
N ALA A 214 15.36 -30.94 6.89
CA ALA A 214 14.57 -29.80 7.34
C ALA A 214 13.08 -30.10 7.13
N ARG A 215 12.26 -29.77 8.12
CA ARG A 215 10.79 -29.86 8.05
C ARG A 215 10.25 -28.60 7.40
N ILE A 216 9.16 -28.75 6.63
CA ILE A 216 8.54 -27.66 5.89
C ILE A 216 7.09 -27.53 6.35
N GLN A 217 6.76 -26.38 6.95
CA GLN A 217 5.39 -25.98 7.24
C GLN A 217 4.88 -25.05 6.14
N TYR A 218 3.59 -25.15 5.83
CA TYR A 218 2.94 -24.38 4.78
C TYR A 218 1.67 -23.70 5.26
N ASP A 219 1.59 -22.39 5.11
CA ASP A 219 0.43 -21.60 5.52
C ASP A 219 -0.06 -20.73 4.34
N PRO A 220 -1.31 -20.88 3.84
CA PRO A 220 -2.40 -21.73 4.33
C PRO A 220 -2.29 -23.23 3.97
N PRO A 221 -3.13 -24.11 4.55
CA PRO A 221 -3.48 -25.36 3.90
C PRO A 221 -4.17 -25.07 2.57
N LEU A 222 -3.75 -25.78 1.53
CA LEU A 222 -4.34 -25.66 0.20
C LEU A 222 -4.87 -27.03 -0.20
N ALA A 223 -6.18 -27.13 -0.42
CA ALA A 223 -6.79 -28.36 -0.91
C ALA A 223 -6.28 -28.69 -2.33
N GLY A 224 -6.07 -29.99 -2.58
CA GLY A 224 -5.62 -30.48 -3.88
C GLY A 224 -4.22 -30.02 -4.30
N VAL A 225 -3.36 -29.60 -3.34
CA VAL A 225 -1.95 -29.28 -3.60
C VAL A 225 -1.07 -30.30 -2.89
N GLN A 226 -0.28 -31.03 -3.66
CA GLN A 226 0.75 -31.93 -3.13
C GLN A 226 1.95 -31.11 -2.65
N ARG A 227 2.39 -31.32 -1.41
CA ARG A 227 3.45 -30.53 -0.78
C ARG A 227 4.45 -31.46 -0.10
N GLN A 228 5.73 -31.25 -0.38
CA GLN A 228 6.81 -32.00 0.24
C GLN A 228 6.99 -31.56 1.71
N ALA A 229 6.84 -32.49 2.66
CA ALA A 229 6.91 -32.16 4.08
C ALA A 229 8.34 -31.92 4.60
N THR A 230 9.36 -32.42 3.89
CA THR A 230 10.75 -32.36 4.32
C THR A 230 11.72 -32.23 3.14
N VAL A 231 12.88 -31.62 3.35
CA VAL A 231 13.99 -31.58 2.39
C VAL A 231 15.28 -32.03 3.08
N ALA A 232 16.17 -32.73 2.38
CA ALA A 232 17.44 -33.18 2.98
C ALA A 232 18.32 -31.99 3.41
N LEU A 233 19.09 -32.15 4.48
CA LEU A 233 20.08 -31.15 4.85
C LEU A 233 21.30 -31.21 3.92
N ALA A 234 21.94 -30.06 3.71
CA ALA A 234 23.25 -30.01 3.08
C ALA A 234 24.32 -30.66 3.98
N ALA A 235 25.49 -30.96 3.41
CA ALA A 235 26.62 -31.52 4.15
C ALA A 235 26.95 -30.65 5.39
N PRO A 236 27.36 -31.25 6.53
CA PRO A 236 27.78 -30.51 7.71
C PRO A 236 28.84 -29.46 7.38
N GLY A 237 28.70 -28.27 7.96
CA GLY A 237 29.60 -27.14 7.71
C GLY A 237 29.26 -26.27 6.49
N THR A 238 28.24 -26.64 5.69
CA THR A 238 27.76 -25.78 4.59
C THR A 238 27.17 -24.47 5.15
N GLU A 239 27.69 -23.33 4.71
CA GLU A 239 27.17 -22.01 5.07
C GLU A 239 25.74 -21.80 4.52
N CYS A 240 24.96 -20.90 5.14
CA CYS A 240 23.59 -20.66 4.69
C CYS A 240 23.51 -20.14 3.25
N GLY A 241 24.38 -19.19 2.88
CA GLY A 241 24.49 -18.66 1.51
C GLY A 241 23.14 -18.34 0.84
N ASP A 242 23.04 -18.65 -0.45
CA ASP A 242 21.77 -18.65 -1.19
C ASP A 242 21.02 -19.97 -1.00
N TRP A 243 20.47 -20.15 0.19
CA TRP A 243 19.69 -21.33 0.53
C TRP A 243 18.46 -21.53 -0.37
N ARG A 244 17.88 -20.47 -0.95
CA ARG A 244 16.73 -20.59 -1.85
C ARG A 244 17.14 -21.17 -3.20
N GLY A 245 18.29 -20.77 -3.73
CA GLY A 245 18.89 -21.41 -4.91
C GLY A 245 19.27 -22.86 -4.65
N ALA A 246 19.85 -23.14 -3.47
CA ALA A 246 20.25 -24.49 -3.06
C ALA A 246 19.08 -25.48 -2.95
N LEU A 247 17.88 -25.00 -2.62
CA LEU A 247 16.66 -25.82 -2.53
C LEU A 247 16.15 -26.34 -3.88
N ARG A 248 16.51 -25.70 -5.00
CA ARG A 248 16.03 -26.05 -6.36
C ARG A 248 14.52 -26.29 -6.38
N ALA A 249 13.77 -25.26 -5.98
CA ALA A 249 12.33 -25.35 -5.79
C ALA A 249 11.57 -25.48 -7.12
N GLU A 250 10.60 -26.39 -7.16
CA GLU A 250 9.62 -26.57 -8.24
C GLU A 250 8.30 -25.93 -7.77
N LEU A 251 8.05 -24.69 -8.22
CA LEU A 251 6.95 -23.85 -7.71
C LEU A 251 5.95 -23.42 -8.80
N SER A 252 6.18 -23.78 -10.06
CA SER A 252 5.34 -23.35 -11.19
C SER A 252 4.09 -24.20 -11.38
N ASP A 253 4.06 -25.42 -10.85
CA ASP A 253 2.89 -26.30 -10.91
C ASP A 253 1.88 -25.91 -9.81
N PRO A 254 0.65 -25.46 -10.15
CA PRO A 254 -0.34 -25.08 -9.15
C PRO A 254 -0.86 -26.25 -8.30
N ALA A 255 -0.62 -27.51 -8.70
CA ALA A 255 -1.01 -28.70 -7.98
C ALA A 255 0.13 -29.31 -7.14
N LYS A 256 1.38 -28.83 -7.27
CA LYS A 256 2.54 -29.42 -6.61
C LYS A 256 3.59 -28.39 -6.20
N VAL A 257 4.08 -28.52 -4.97
CA VAL A 257 5.27 -27.82 -4.47
C VAL A 257 6.33 -28.86 -4.08
N GLY A 258 7.49 -28.80 -4.71
CA GLY A 258 8.60 -29.73 -4.48
C GLY A 258 9.97 -29.06 -4.41
N PHE A 259 10.96 -29.79 -3.90
CA PHE A 259 12.34 -29.36 -3.77
C PHE A 259 13.29 -30.47 -4.20
N GLN A 260 14.15 -30.19 -5.18
CA GLN A 260 15.14 -31.16 -5.70
C GLN A 260 16.53 -30.97 -5.10
N GLY A 261 16.68 -29.97 -4.24
CA GLY A 261 17.95 -29.58 -3.64
C GLY A 261 18.06 -29.94 -2.16
N VAL A 262 18.86 -29.16 -1.45
CA VAL A 262 19.17 -29.36 -0.03
C VAL A 262 19.01 -28.07 0.76
N TYR A 263 18.83 -28.19 2.07
CA TYR A 263 18.74 -27.06 3.00
C TYR A 263 19.96 -26.98 3.91
N PRO A 264 20.76 -25.89 3.88
CA PRO A 264 21.88 -25.73 4.80
C PRO A 264 21.41 -25.55 6.25
N ALA A 265 21.82 -26.44 7.16
CA ALA A 265 21.44 -26.36 8.57
C ALA A 265 21.88 -25.04 9.25
N ALA A 266 23.00 -24.46 8.80
CA ALA A 266 23.50 -23.17 9.27
C ALA A 266 22.53 -21.99 9.04
N CYS A 267 21.50 -22.17 8.21
CA CYS A 267 20.47 -21.16 8.03
C CYS A 267 19.60 -20.93 9.26
N GLY A 268 19.51 -21.90 10.18
CA GLY A 268 18.49 -21.93 11.22
C GLY A 268 17.08 -22.04 10.60
N GLU A 269 16.07 -21.55 11.31
CA GLU A 269 14.73 -21.41 10.74
C GLU A 269 14.70 -20.32 9.67
N ARG A 270 14.02 -20.58 8.55
CA ARG A 270 13.77 -19.58 7.50
C ARG A 270 12.35 -19.62 7.00
N VAL A 271 11.85 -18.44 6.67
CA VAL A 271 10.50 -18.23 6.14
C VAL A 271 10.61 -17.75 4.68
N TRP A 272 9.86 -18.38 3.79
CA TRP A 272 9.79 -18.03 2.38
C TRP A 272 8.33 -17.82 1.93
N PRO A 273 7.88 -16.56 1.79
CA PRO A 273 6.61 -16.25 1.17
C PRO A 273 6.72 -16.36 -0.36
N VAL A 274 5.75 -17.03 -0.98
CA VAL A 274 5.67 -17.29 -2.43
C VAL A 274 4.24 -17.03 -2.90
N ALA A 275 4.08 -16.22 -3.95
CA ALA A 275 2.77 -16.02 -4.57
C ALA A 275 2.30 -17.30 -5.25
N ALA A 276 0.98 -17.52 -5.28
CA ALA A 276 0.39 -18.72 -5.86
C ALA A 276 0.67 -18.81 -7.38
N ALA A 277 1.07 -19.99 -7.84
CA ALA A 277 1.19 -20.28 -9.28
C ALA A 277 -0.15 -20.17 -10.02
N ASP A 278 -1.26 -20.45 -9.34
CA ASP A 278 -2.63 -20.17 -9.79
C ASP A 278 -3.29 -19.14 -8.84
N PRO A 279 -3.17 -17.84 -9.13
CA PRO A 279 -3.76 -16.79 -8.30
C PRO A 279 -5.30 -16.81 -8.26
N ARG A 280 -5.99 -17.31 -9.31
CA ARG A 280 -7.46 -17.35 -9.38
C ARG A 280 -8.01 -18.43 -8.46
N GLY A 281 -7.43 -19.63 -8.50
CA GLY A 281 -7.84 -20.79 -7.70
C GLY A 281 -7.37 -20.75 -6.24
N PHE A 282 -6.44 -19.85 -5.88
CA PHE A 282 -5.87 -19.79 -4.52
C PHE A 282 -6.93 -19.71 -3.42
N ALA A 283 -7.93 -18.84 -3.57
CA ALA A 283 -8.94 -18.63 -2.54
C ALA A 283 -9.79 -19.89 -2.30
N ALA A 284 -10.20 -20.58 -3.37
CA ALA A 284 -10.96 -21.82 -3.28
C ALA A 284 -10.15 -22.91 -2.56
N ARG A 285 -8.89 -23.08 -2.94
CA ARG A 285 -7.98 -24.06 -2.31
C ARG A 285 -7.73 -23.75 -0.84
N ALA A 286 -7.55 -22.48 -0.48
CA ALA A 286 -7.31 -22.06 0.90
C ALA A 286 -8.56 -22.25 1.79
N VAL A 287 -9.74 -21.88 1.29
CA VAL A 287 -11.02 -22.07 1.98
C VAL A 287 -11.28 -23.55 2.25
N GLU A 288 -11.17 -24.38 1.20
CA GLU A 288 -11.38 -25.81 1.35
C GLU A 288 -10.33 -26.46 2.25
N GLY A 289 -9.05 -26.08 2.06
CA GLY A 289 -7.94 -26.58 2.86
C GLY A 289 -8.14 -26.31 4.34
N MET A 290 -8.51 -25.08 4.69
CA MET A 290 -8.77 -24.68 6.07
C MET A 290 -10.01 -25.39 6.64
N TRP A 291 -11.10 -25.49 5.89
CA TRP A 291 -12.30 -26.21 6.33
C TRP A 291 -11.99 -27.67 6.70
N ARG A 292 -11.23 -28.35 5.85
CA ARG A 292 -10.81 -29.75 6.06
C ARG A 292 -9.82 -29.89 7.20
N GLU A 293 -8.85 -28.97 7.33
CA GLU A 293 -7.89 -28.97 8.44
C GLU A 293 -8.58 -28.86 9.80
N LEU A 294 -9.66 -28.08 9.87
CA LEU A 294 -10.52 -27.96 11.06
C LEU A 294 -11.44 -29.17 11.30
N GLY A 295 -11.33 -30.25 10.52
CA GLY A 295 -12.15 -31.45 10.60
C GLY A 295 -13.51 -31.35 9.90
N GLY A 296 -13.79 -30.25 9.21
CA GLY A 296 -14.99 -30.07 8.43
C GLY A 296 -15.04 -30.99 7.20
N LYS A 297 -16.23 -31.49 6.86
CA LYS A 297 -16.46 -32.31 5.67
C LYS A 297 -17.24 -31.51 4.63
N LEU A 298 -16.89 -31.68 3.36
CA LEU A 298 -17.54 -31.03 2.22
C LEU A 298 -17.82 -32.10 1.16
N THR A 299 -19.07 -32.23 0.73
CA THR A 299 -19.46 -33.19 -0.33
C THR A 299 -19.49 -32.56 -1.72
N GLY A 300 -19.67 -31.24 -1.82
CA GLY A 300 -19.57 -30.48 -3.06
C GLY A 300 -18.16 -29.91 -3.24
N THR A 301 -18.10 -28.73 -3.84
CA THR A 301 -16.84 -28.05 -4.18
C THR A 301 -16.78 -26.64 -3.63
N VAL A 302 -15.57 -26.06 -3.63
CA VAL A 302 -15.42 -24.61 -3.43
C VAL A 302 -15.29 -23.95 -4.79
N ARG A 303 -16.23 -23.07 -5.13
CA ARG A 303 -16.34 -22.46 -6.47
C ARG A 303 -16.77 -21.01 -6.40
N ASP A 304 -16.52 -20.26 -7.47
CA ASP A 304 -17.02 -18.89 -7.57
C ASP A 304 -18.55 -18.88 -7.85
N GLY A 305 -19.22 -17.82 -7.42
CA GLY A 305 -20.63 -17.58 -7.67
C GLY A 305 -21.18 -16.40 -6.88
N LYS A 306 -22.39 -15.95 -7.19
CA LYS A 306 -23.00 -14.79 -6.54
C LYS A 306 -23.89 -15.22 -5.38
N VAL A 307 -23.90 -14.43 -4.30
CA VAL A 307 -24.88 -14.59 -3.21
C VAL A 307 -26.31 -14.41 -3.79
N PRO A 308 -27.25 -15.33 -3.53
CA PRO A 308 -28.63 -15.20 -3.98
C PRO A 308 -29.30 -13.94 -3.44
N ALA A 309 -30.09 -13.28 -4.28
CA ALA A 309 -30.85 -12.10 -3.86
C ALA A 309 -31.79 -12.43 -2.69
N GLY A 310 -31.87 -11.53 -1.71
CA GLY A 310 -32.73 -11.67 -0.53
C GLY A 310 -32.18 -12.58 0.58
N LEU A 311 -31.04 -13.27 0.35
CA LEU A 311 -30.41 -14.08 1.40
C LEU A 311 -29.77 -13.16 2.46
N LYS A 312 -30.12 -13.37 3.73
CA LYS A 312 -29.56 -12.60 4.85
C LYS A 312 -28.27 -13.26 5.34
N PRO A 313 -27.24 -12.48 5.73
CA PRO A 313 -26.02 -13.06 6.28
C PRO A 313 -26.33 -13.78 7.59
N ALA A 314 -25.79 -14.98 7.75
CA ALA A 314 -25.83 -15.70 9.02
C ALA A 314 -24.89 -15.02 10.03
N PHE A 315 -23.74 -14.53 9.55
CA PHE A 315 -22.83 -13.69 10.32
C PHE A 315 -21.93 -12.86 9.41
N VAL A 316 -21.21 -11.91 10.02
CA VAL A 316 -20.23 -11.05 9.35
C VAL A 316 -18.90 -11.14 10.07
N VAL A 317 -17.80 -11.27 9.32
CA VAL A 317 -16.43 -11.16 9.82
C VAL A 317 -15.90 -9.75 9.49
N THR A 318 -15.44 -9.03 10.50
CA THR A 318 -15.00 -7.63 10.37
C THR A 318 -13.48 -7.53 10.46
N SER A 319 -12.86 -6.79 9.54
CA SER A 319 -11.41 -6.52 9.49
C SER A 319 -10.91 -5.73 10.71
N PRO A 320 -9.58 -5.65 10.91
CA PRO A 320 -9.00 -4.54 11.67
C PRO A 320 -9.37 -3.19 11.05
N ALA A 321 -9.26 -2.12 11.84
CA ALA A 321 -9.55 -0.77 11.38
C ALA A 321 -8.56 -0.30 10.29
N LEU A 322 -9.00 0.63 9.44
CA LEU A 322 -8.20 1.21 8.36
C LEU A 322 -6.85 1.76 8.85
N ALA A 323 -6.79 2.35 10.04
CA ALA A 323 -5.53 2.83 10.62
C ALA A 323 -4.49 1.71 10.79
N GLU A 324 -4.90 0.52 11.22
CA GLU A 324 -4.02 -0.66 11.35
C GLU A 324 -3.61 -1.19 9.97
N VAL A 325 -4.56 -1.24 9.03
CA VAL A 325 -4.28 -1.65 7.64
C VAL A 325 -3.27 -0.70 6.99
N VAL A 326 -3.45 0.62 7.14
CA VAL A 326 -2.53 1.64 6.61
C VAL A 326 -1.15 1.52 7.25
N ARG A 327 -1.07 1.22 8.55
CA ARG A 327 0.21 0.89 9.22
C ARG A 327 0.90 -0.28 8.54
N ASP A 328 0.21 -1.39 8.28
CA ASP A 328 0.81 -2.55 7.60
C ASP A 328 1.22 -2.23 6.16
N VAL A 329 0.38 -1.50 5.42
CA VAL A 329 0.69 -1.03 4.06
C VAL A 329 1.99 -0.21 4.06
N ASN A 330 2.15 0.73 4.99
CA ASN A 330 3.26 1.65 4.98
C ASN A 330 4.54 1.06 5.60
N LYS A 331 4.44 0.33 6.72
CA LYS A 331 5.57 -0.31 7.41
C LYS A 331 6.24 -1.38 6.55
N TYR A 332 5.43 -2.24 5.93
CA TYR A 332 5.91 -3.37 5.13
C TYR A 332 5.89 -3.11 3.63
N SER A 333 5.38 -1.94 3.20
CA SER A 333 5.25 -1.57 1.80
C SER A 333 4.41 -2.56 0.97
N ASN A 334 3.37 -3.14 1.56
CA ASN A 334 2.59 -4.20 0.93
C ASN A 334 1.80 -3.68 -0.29
N ASN A 335 2.13 -4.19 -1.47
CA ASN A 335 1.54 -3.75 -2.74
C ASN A 335 0.06 -4.11 -2.83
N VAL A 336 -0.29 -5.37 -2.65
CA VAL A 336 -1.67 -5.83 -2.86
C VAL A 336 -2.62 -5.20 -1.84
N MET A 337 -2.18 -4.98 -0.59
CA MET A 337 -2.97 -4.22 0.39
C MET A 337 -3.19 -2.77 -0.03
N ALA A 338 -2.19 -2.10 -0.62
CA ALA A 338 -2.38 -0.75 -1.15
C ALA A 338 -3.39 -0.73 -2.30
N GLN A 339 -3.36 -1.73 -3.20
CA GLN A 339 -4.33 -1.84 -4.29
C GLN A 339 -5.76 -2.09 -3.76
N GLN A 340 -5.91 -2.90 -2.69
CA GLN A 340 -7.19 -3.10 -2.01
C GLN A 340 -7.77 -1.80 -1.47
N VAL A 341 -6.96 -1.04 -0.73
CA VAL A 341 -7.36 0.27 -0.19
C VAL A 341 -7.72 1.23 -1.31
N PHE A 342 -6.94 1.24 -2.40
CA PHE A 342 -7.22 2.05 -3.59
C PHE A 342 -8.58 1.71 -4.22
N LEU A 343 -8.86 0.42 -4.45
CA LEU A 343 -10.16 -0.03 -5.00
C LEU A 343 -11.32 0.24 -4.05
N THR A 344 -11.09 0.18 -2.74
CA THR A 344 -12.10 0.47 -1.72
C THR A 344 -12.64 1.91 -1.83
N LEU A 345 -11.81 2.87 -2.25
CA LEU A 345 -12.24 4.26 -2.49
C LEU A 345 -13.39 4.34 -3.50
N ALA A 346 -13.37 3.48 -4.53
CA ALA A 346 -14.44 3.40 -5.52
C ALA A 346 -15.60 2.51 -5.05
N LEU A 347 -15.29 1.40 -4.36
CA LEU A 347 -16.30 0.44 -3.92
C LEU A 347 -17.39 1.11 -3.08
N GLN A 348 -17.01 1.96 -2.13
CA GLN A 348 -17.96 2.64 -1.24
C GLN A 348 -18.88 3.62 -1.97
N LYS A 349 -18.44 4.15 -3.12
CA LYS A 349 -19.21 5.11 -3.91
C LYS A 349 -20.13 4.42 -4.93
N ASN A 350 -19.64 3.34 -5.53
CA ASN A 350 -20.26 2.76 -6.73
C ASN A 350 -20.86 1.37 -6.50
N GLY A 351 -20.59 0.71 -5.38
CA GLY A 351 -21.01 -0.66 -5.09
C GLY A 351 -20.18 -1.75 -5.78
N VAL A 352 -19.50 -1.41 -6.89
CA VAL A 352 -18.50 -2.24 -7.57
C VAL A 352 -17.27 -1.38 -7.87
N ALA A 353 -16.08 -1.92 -7.64
CA ALA A 353 -14.82 -1.23 -7.92
C ALA A 353 -14.11 -1.74 -9.16
N THR A 354 -13.60 -0.79 -9.95
CA THR A 354 -12.68 -0.99 -11.08
C THR A 354 -11.46 -0.10 -10.85
N TYR A 355 -10.35 -0.35 -11.56
CA TYR A 355 -9.20 0.56 -11.47
C TYR A 355 -9.53 1.98 -11.96
N ASP A 356 -10.36 2.11 -13.00
CA ASP A 356 -10.77 3.42 -13.52
C ASP A 356 -11.59 4.21 -12.50
N SER A 357 -12.57 3.56 -11.86
CA SER A 357 -13.37 4.21 -10.83
C SER A 357 -12.54 4.57 -9.60
N ALA A 358 -11.53 3.76 -9.24
CA ALA A 358 -10.60 4.07 -8.15
C ALA A 358 -9.69 5.26 -8.48
N ARG A 359 -9.16 5.32 -9.71
CA ARG A 359 -8.40 6.48 -10.21
C ARG A 359 -9.25 7.74 -10.16
N GLU A 360 -10.50 7.65 -10.59
CA GLU A 360 -11.44 8.77 -10.59
C GLU A 360 -11.77 9.25 -9.17
N ALA A 361 -12.04 8.34 -8.24
CA ALA A 361 -12.27 8.68 -6.83
C ALA A 361 -11.07 9.40 -6.21
N LEU A 362 -9.85 8.90 -6.47
CA LEU A 362 -8.62 9.51 -5.97
C LEU A 362 -8.34 10.88 -6.63
N ARG A 363 -8.60 11.02 -7.94
CA ARG A 363 -8.46 12.26 -8.69
C ARG A 363 -9.41 13.34 -8.15
N GLN A 364 -10.68 12.99 -7.93
CA GLN A 364 -11.68 13.90 -7.36
C GLN A 364 -11.28 14.37 -5.96
N TRP A 365 -10.83 13.44 -5.10
CA TRP A 365 -10.32 13.80 -3.78
C TRP A 365 -9.10 14.73 -3.88
N TRP A 366 -8.13 14.42 -4.74
CA TRP A 366 -6.92 15.23 -4.90
C TRP A 366 -7.27 16.66 -5.32
N GLN A 367 -8.07 16.84 -6.37
CA GLN A 367 -8.49 18.16 -6.84
C GLN A 367 -9.29 18.91 -5.78
N GLY A 368 -10.21 18.23 -5.09
CA GLY A 368 -11.02 18.84 -4.04
C GLY A 368 -10.21 19.32 -2.83
N ARG A 369 -9.09 18.66 -2.52
CA ARG A 369 -8.27 18.97 -1.34
C ARG A 369 -7.03 19.81 -1.63
N LEU A 370 -6.48 19.70 -2.83
CA LEU A 370 -5.21 20.32 -3.20
C LEU A 370 -5.35 21.33 -4.36
N GLY A 371 -6.53 21.46 -4.97
CA GLY A 371 -6.81 22.44 -6.02
C GLY A 371 -5.90 22.27 -7.23
N ASP A 372 -5.17 23.32 -7.58
CA ASP A 372 -4.30 23.39 -8.76
C ASP A 372 -2.95 22.70 -8.59
N VAL A 373 -2.71 22.02 -7.47
CA VAL A 373 -1.50 21.20 -7.29
C VAL A 373 -1.53 20.07 -8.33
N GLU A 374 -0.41 19.93 -9.05
CA GLU A 374 -0.24 18.94 -10.12
C GLU A 374 -0.71 17.54 -9.70
N LEU A 375 -1.51 16.92 -10.57
CA LEU A 375 -2.13 15.64 -10.30
C LEU A 375 -1.12 14.49 -10.38
N PRO A 376 -1.13 13.55 -9.42
CA PRO A 376 -0.40 12.30 -9.58
C PRO A 376 -0.98 11.48 -10.75
N GLN A 377 -0.10 10.91 -11.57
CA GLN A 377 -0.49 9.84 -12.47
C GLN A 377 -0.46 8.53 -11.69
N VAL A 378 -1.64 8.06 -11.30
CA VAL A 378 -1.82 6.84 -10.50
C VAL A 378 -2.33 5.72 -11.38
N ASP A 379 -1.62 4.59 -11.37
CA ASP A 379 -2.01 3.39 -12.09
C ASP A 379 -2.86 2.47 -11.20
N ASN A 380 -2.22 1.86 -10.19
CA ASN A 380 -2.83 0.85 -9.30
C ASN A 380 -2.85 1.24 -7.81
N GLY A 381 -2.43 2.47 -7.46
CA GLY A 381 -2.34 2.96 -6.07
C GLY A 381 -1.14 2.43 -5.26
N ALA A 382 -0.49 1.35 -5.70
CA ALA A 382 0.68 0.80 -5.02
C ALA A 382 2.00 1.44 -5.48
N GLY A 383 2.05 1.98 -6.70
CA GLY A 383 3.29 2.48 -7.31
C GLY A 383 4.20 1.39 -7.86
N LEU A 384 3.71 0.16 -7.96
CA LEU A 384 4.31 -0.89 -8.79
C LEU A 384 3.85 -0.66 -10.23
N SER A 385 4.45 0.33 -10.88
CA SER A 385 4.07 0.76 -12.23
C SER A 385 5.25 1.46 -12.90
N ARG A 386 5.40 1.27 -14.21
CA ARG A 386 6.38 2.01 -15.01
C ARG A 386 5.87 3.41 -15.39
N ASP A 387 4.56 3.60 -15.35
CA ASP A 387 3.88 4.80 -15.85
C ASP A 387 3.53 5.78 -14.74
N ALA A 388 3.48 5.34 -13.48
CA ALA A 388 3.19 6.23 -12.36
C ALA A 388 4.14 7.45 -12.32
N ARG A 389 3.57 8.65 -12.15
CA ARG A 389 4.32 9.92 -12.04
C ARG A 389 3.80 10.76 -10.89
N LEU A 390 4.72 11.42 -10.20
CA LEU A 390 4.45 12.34 -9.10
C LEU A 390 5.62 13.31 -8.95
N THR A 391 5.36 14.58 -8.69
CA THR A 391 6.41 15.55 -8.37
C THR A 391 6.70 15.56 -6.87
N ALA A 392 7.94 15.90 -6.49
CA ALA A 392 8.29 16.05 -5.07
C ALA A 392 7.48 17.18 -4.42
N GLN A 393 7.21 18.26 -5.17
CA GLN A 393 6.37 19.36 -4.73
C GLN A 393 4.92 18.94 -4.46
N ALA A 394 4.28 18.20 -5.37
CA ALA A 394 2.91 17.74 -5.20
C ALA A 394 2.77 16.82 -3.98
N LEU A 395 3.68 15.85 -3.83
CA LEU A 395 3.65 14.96 -2.67
C LEU A 395 3.92 15.70 -1.36
N ALA A 396 4.88 16.62 -1.35
CA ALA A 396 5.16 17.40 -0.14
C ALA A 396 3.99 18.28 0.26
N ARG A 397 3.27 18.85 -0.71
CA ARG A 397 2.07 19.65 -0.46
C ARG A 397 0.95 18.80 0.15
N MET A 398 0.76 17.58 -0.34
CA MET A 398 -0.16 16.62 0.27
C MET A 398 0.26 16.25 1.70
N LEU A 399 1.55 16.07 1.96
CA LEU A 399 2.04 15.78 3.31
C LEU A 399 1.89 16.96 4.29
N GLN A 400 2.05 18.21 3.84
CA GLN A 400 1.71 19.37 4.67
C GLN A 400 0.21 19.41 5.02
N LEU A 401 -0.65 19.10 4.04
CA LEU A 401 -2.08 18.97 4.28
C LEU A 401 -2.36 17.87 5.32
N ALA A 402 -1.73 16.71 5.15
CA ALA A 402 -1.88 15.58 6.06
C ALA A 402 -1.41 15.90 7.49
N TRP A 403 -0.31 16.63 7.63
CA TRP A 403 0.21 17.09 8.92
C TRP A 403 -0.76 17.99 9.68
N ALA A 404 -1.51 18.83 8.97
CA ALA A 404 -2.52 19.71 9.56
C ALA A 404 -3.89 19.02 9.79
N SER A 405 -4.05 17.76 9.38
CA SER A 405 -5.33 17.05 9.43
C SER A 405 -5.56 16.31 10.75
N PRO A 406 -6.82 16.01 11.12
CA PRO A 406 -7.13 15.13 12.25
C PRO A 406 -6.57 13.70 12.10
N SER A 407 -6.33 13.25 10.87
CA SER A 407 -5.75 11.92 10.57
C SER A 407 -4.22 11.90 10.60
N MET A 408 -3.58 13.01 11.00
CA MET A 408 -2.13 13.12 11.10
C MET A 408 -1.52 12.01 11.99
N PRO A 409 -2.03 11.75 13.22
CA PRO A 409 -1.42 10.76 14.11
C PRO A 409 -1.36 9.37 13.48
N GLU A 410 -2.44 8.95 12.80
CA GLU A 410 -2.55 7.64 12.16
C GLU A 410 -1.60 7.53 10.97
N LEU A 411 -1.57 8.55 10.10
CA LEU A 411 -0.62 8.56 8.98
C LEU A 411 0.82 8.54 9.49
N LEU A 412 1.18 9.40 10.45
CA LEU A 412 2.53 9.48 10.99
C LEU A 412 2.98 8.16 11.62
N ALA A 413 2.12 7.56 12.46
CA ALA A 413 2.40 6.28 13.13
C ALA A 413 2.49 5.09 12.15
N SER A 414 1.91 5.22 10.96
CA SER A 414 1.98 4.21 9.90
C SER A 414 3.36 4.14 9.22
N LEU A 415 4.14 5.22 9.23
CA LEU A 415 5.38 5.30 8.45
C LEU A 415 6.56 4.61 9.16
N PRO A 416 7.42 3.88 8.42
CA PRO A 416 8.68 3.35 8.97
C PRO A 416 9.53 4.40 9.68
N ILE A 417 10.14 4.02 10.79
CA ILE A 417 11.02 4.86 11.60
C ILE A 417 12.47 4.59 11.20
N SER A 418 13.22 5.65 10.87
CA SER A 418 14.63 5.56 10.47
C SER A 418 15.46 4.79 11.51
N GLY A 419 16.16 3.74 11.07
CA GLY A 419 17.04 2.93 11.92
C GLY A 419 16.33 2.06 12.96
N VAL A 420 14.99 1.98 12.95
CA VAL A 420 14.21 1.28 13.98
C VAL A 420 13.35 0.16 13.40
N ASP A 421 12.45 0.46 12.45
CA ASP A 421 11.47 -0.53 11.98
C ASP A 421 11.15 -0.45 10.48
N GLY A 422 10.30 -1.39 10.05
CA GLY A 422 9.82 -1.49 8.68
C GLY A 422 10.95 -1.52 7.65
N THR A 423 10.71 -0.89 6.51
CA THR A 423 11.68 -0.79 5.41
C THR A 423 12.90 0.10 5.74
N LEU A 424 12.88 0.84 6.85
CA LEU A 424 13.97 1.71 7.28
C LEU A 424 14.80 1.17 8.44
N ARG A 425 14.52 -0.04 8.94
CA ARG A 425 15.28 -0.68 10.02
C ARG A 425 16.80 -0.69 9.82
N ARG A 426 17.26 -0.77 8.55
CA ARG A 426 18.69 -0.78 8.19
C ARG A 426 19.24 0.58 7.72
N SER A 427 18.46 1.66 7.81
CA SER A 427 18.95 3.00 7.49
C SER A 427 20.12 3.35 8.40
N GLN A 428 21.12 4.04 7.85
CA GLN A 428 22.30 4.50 8.58
C GLN A 428 22.17 5.95 9.06
N SER A 429 21.04 6.61 8.76
CA SER A 429 20.74 7.93 9.32
C SER A 429 20.52 7.84 10.83
N ARG A 430 20.49 8.98 11.52
CA ARG A 430 20.24 9.02 12.97
C ARG A 430 18.92 8.33 13.30
N ALA A 431 19.00 7.29 14.13
CA ALA A 431 17.85 6.47 14.48
C ALA A 431 16.74 7.29 15.17
N GLY A 432 15.49 7.01 14.85
CA GLY A 432 14.32 7.64 15.46
C GLY A 432 14.02 9.07 15.00
N THR A 433 14.83 9.66 14.12
CA THR A 433 14.64 11.07 13.72
C THR A 433 13.60 11.27 12.62
N ALA A 434 13.31 10.23 11.82
CA ALA A 434 12.42 10.36 10.68
C ALA A 434 11.37 9.24 10.59
N HIS A 435 10.20 9.61 10.10
CA HIS A 435 9.05 8.75 9.81
C HIS A 435 8.79 8.86 8.30
N LEU A 436 9.25 7.89 7.51
CA LEU A 436 9.27 8.01 6.05
C LEU A 436 8.81 6.71 5.39
N LYS A 437 7.94 6.84 4.38
CA LYS A 437 7.68 5.76 3.43
C LYS A 437 8.85 5.65 2.48
N THR A 438 9.31 4.42 2.23
CA THR A 438 10.30 4.13 1.18
C THR A 438 9.65 3.70 -0.14
N GLY A 439 10.37 3.88 -1.25
CA GLY A 439 10.05 3.32 -2.56
C GLY A 439 11.28 2.75 -3.22
N SER A 440 11.15 1.56 -3.81
CA SER A 440 12.23 0.90 -4.54
C SER A 440 11.68 0.18 -5.76
N LEU A 441 12.27 0.43 -6.92
CA LEU A 441 12.18 -0.35 -8.14
C LEU A 441 13.60 -0.55 -8.68
N ARG A 442 13.76 -1.27 -9.81
CA ARG A 442 15.07 -1.45 -10.46
C ARG A 442 15.83 -0.12 -10.66
N ASP A 443 15.11 0.91 -11.08
CA ASP A 443 15.61 2.21 -11.51
C ASP A 443 15.11 3.38 -10.64
N VAL A 444 14.55 3.07 -9.46
CA VAL A 444 13.97 4.06 -8.54
C VAL A 444 14.35 3.76 -7.11
N MET A 445 14.80 4.78 -6.37
CA MET A 445 14.90 4.76 -4.91
C MET A 445 14.29 6.06 -4.36
N ALA A 446 13.38 5.96 -3.40
CA ALA A 446 12.63 7.10 -2.89
C ALA A 446 12.39 7.02 -1.39
N ILE A 447 12.28 8.20 -0.76
CA ILE A 447 11.76 8.39 0.59
C ILE A 447 10.81 9.59 0.62
N ALA A 448 9.74 9.51 1.40
CA ALA A 448 8.82 10.61 1.63
C ALA A 448 8.15 10.54 3.00
N GLY A 449 8.00 11.67 3.68
CA GLY A 449 7.33 11.75 4.99
C GLY A 449 7.91 12.89 5.84
N TYR A 450 8.11 12.62 7.13
CA TYR A 450 8.43 13.66 8.11
C TYR A 450 9.76 13.42 8.83
N VAL A 451 10.53 14.47 9.02
CA VAL A 451 11.78 14.49 9.79
C VAL A 451 11.60 15.40 11.00
N HIS A 452 11.95 14.91 12.19
CA HIS A 452 12.05 15.71 13.41
C HIS A 452 13.45 16.30 13.50
N ALA A 453 13.53 17.62 13.50
CA ALA A 453 14.79 18.32 13.50
C ALA A 453 15.23 18.76 14.90
N ALA A 454 16.51 19.07 15.05
CA ALA A 454 17.14 19.43 16.31
C ALA A 454 16.55 20.71 16.92
N SER A 455 16.05 21.64 16.09
CA SER A 455 15.32 22.83 16.58
C SER A 455 13.94 22.54 17.18
N GLY A 456 13.46 21.29 17.09
CA GLY A 456 12.10 20.89 17.46
C GLY A 456 11.08 21.01 16.32
N ARG A 457 11.47 21.63 15.19
CA ARG A 457 10.61 21.71 13.99
C ARG A 457 10.40 20.34 13.35
N ARG A 458 9.37 20.28 12.50
CA ARG A 458 9.05 19.12 11.67
C ARG A 458 9.15 19.54 10.22
N TYR A 459 9.92 18.79 9.44
CA TYR A 459 10.04 19.01 8.00
C TYR A 459 9.37 17.88 7.23
N VAL A 460 8.71 18.24 6.15
CA VAL A 460 8.39 17.30 5.08
C VAL A 460 9.63 17.12 4.23
N LEU A 461 10.08 15.89 4.07
CA LEU A 461 11.14 15.48 3.16
C LEU A 461 10.53 14.58 2.10
N VAL A 462 10.70 14.94 0.83
CA VAL A 462 10.43 14.08 -0.32
C VAL A 462 11.67 14.04 -1.19
N ALA A 463 12.23 12.85 -1.40
CA ALA A 463 13.40 12.65 -2.24
C ALA A 463 13.20 11.39 -3.10
N VAL A 464 13.40 11.55 -4.41
CA VAL A 464 13.25 10.49 -5.40
C VAL A 464 14.49 10.50 -6.28
N VAL A 465 15.13 9.34 -6.41
CA VAL A 465 16.23 9.10 -7.35
C VAL A 465 15.71 8.20 -8.47
N ASN A 466 15.67 8.70 -9.70
CA ASN A 466 15.42 7.90 -10.89
C ASN A 466 16.69 7.76 -11.73
N HIS A 467 17.24 6.56 -11.75
CA HIS A 467 18.44 6.24 -12.52
C HIS A 467 18.61 4.72 -12.62
N VAL A 468 19.29 4.25 -13.67
CA VAL A 468 19.63 2.81 -13.81
C VAL A 468 20.46 2.27 -12.65
N SER A 469 21.18 3.16 -11.94
CA SER A 469 21.98 2.84 -10.75
C SER A 469 21.30 3.25 -9.43
N ALA A 470 19.98 3.44 -9.42
CA ALA A 470 19.25 3.91 -8.23
C ALA A 470 19.47 3.02 -7.00
N GLY A 471 19.76 1.73 -7.16
CA GLY A 471 20.10 0.84 -6.03
C GLY A 471 21.27 1.34 -5.15
N ALA A 472 22.16 2.19 -5.69
CA ALA A 472 23.25 2.82 -4.95
C ALA A 472 22.84 4.09 -4.18
N ALA A 473 21.59 4.56 -4.29
CA ALA A 473 21.16 5.85 -3.77
C ALA A 473 20.92 5.89 -2.25
N ARG A 474 20.92 4.75 -1.56
CA ARG A 474 20.59 4.70 -0.12
C ARG A 474 21.42 5.66 0.74
N PRO A 475 22.76 5.76 0.58
CA PRO A 475 23.54 6.75 1.33
C PRO A 475 23.17 8.21 1.01
N VAL A 476 22.74 8.50 -0.22
CA VAL A 476 22.24 9.83 -0.60
C VAL A 476 20.98 10.16 0.18
N LEU A 477 20.03 9.23 0.24
CA LEU A 477 18.77 9.40 0.97
C LEU A 477 19.01 9.51 2.48
N ASP A 478 19.88 8.69 3.06
CA ASP A 478 20.25 8.78 4.49
C ASP A 478 20.92 10.13 4.80
N SER A 479 21.79 10.65 3.92
CA SER A 479 22.42 11.98 4.09
C SER A 479 21.41 13.12 4.07
N LEU A 480 20.36 13.03 3.25
CA LEU A 480 19.26 14.01 3.22
C LEU A 480 18.44 13.98 4.51
N ILE A 481 18.21 12.81 5.09
CA ILE A 481 17.54 12.68 6.39
C ILE A 481 18.36 13.41 7.46
N ASP A 482 19.66 13.12 7.55
CA ASP A 482 20.53 13.70 8.57
C ASP A 482 20.71 15.22 8.39
N TRP A 483 20.87 15.70 7.16
CA TRP A 483 20.93 17.13 6.87
C TRP A 483 19.62 17.85 7.25
N THR A 484 18.48 17.23 6.92
CA THR A 484 17.16 17.78 7.29
C THR A 484 17.02 17.86 8.81
N ALA A 485 17.47 16.82 9.53
CA ALA A 485 17.36 16.72 10.98
C ALA A 485 18.30 17.67 11.75
N ARG A 486 19.43 18.10 11.18
CA ARG A 486 20.34 19.05 11.85
C ARG A 486 19.78 20.46 11.97
N ASP A 487 19.10 20.91 10.92
CA ASP A 487 18.41 22.21 10.76
C ASP A 487 19.02 23.50 11.35
N GLN A 488 20.34 23.50 11.53
CA GLN A 488 21.16 24.62 11.97
C GLN A 488 21.92 25.24 10.81
#